data_AF-A0A3N2DNE8-F1
#
_entry.id   AF-A0A3N2DNE8-F1
#
_cell.length_a   1.000
_cell.length_b   1.000
_cell.length_c   1.000
_cell.angle_alpha   90.00
_cell.angle_beta   90.00
_cell.angle_gamma   90.00
#
_symmetry.space_group_name_H-M   'P 1'
#
loop_
_entity.id
_entity.type
_entity.pdbx_description
1 polymer ?
#
loop_
_entity_poly.entity_id
_entity_poly.type
_entity_poly.pdbx_seq_one_letter_code
_entity_poly.pdbx_strand_id
1 'polypeptide(L)'
;MNWNLLKKVSAIFLVALIVAVGANIFIFLAVEYGRKGTEFVGCYAYDAMLVGFKCKGFTGSSVVTAWLNWPLWLVFTPMFALFSLRAFLMAILVWAPLVVFVVSVIKLRRQENA
;
A
#
# COMPACT_ATOMS: atom_id res chain seq x y z
N MET A 1 -0.69 26.84 5.66
CA MET A 1 -0.65 25.36 5.56
C MET A 1 0.43 24.83 6.49
N ASN A 2 0.11 23.92 7.41
CA ASN A 2 1.08 23.40 8.38
C ASN A 2 1.86 22.22 7.78
N TRP A 3 3.01 22.50 7.17
CA TRP A 3 3.86 21.50 6.52
C TRP A 3 4.41 20.45 7.48
N ASN A 4 4.59 20.79 8.76
CA ASN A 4 5.00 19.84 9.79
C ASN A 4 3.92 18.79 10.10
N LEU A 5 2.65 19.19 10.09
CA LEU A 5 1.54 18.26 10.29
C LEU A 5 1.40 17.31 9.09
N LEU A 6 1.48 17.83 7.87
CA LEU A 6 1.48 17.01 6.64
C LEU A 6 2.63 16.00 6.64
N LYS A 7 3.85 16.42 7.00
CA LYS A 7 5.01 15.53 7.12
C LYS A 7 4.76 14.40 8.11
N LYS A 8 4.22 14.72 9.31
CA LYS A 8 3.94 13.71 10.35
C LYS A 8 2.89 12.70 9.90
N VAL A 9 1.77 13.18 9.33
CA VAL A 9 0.71 12.29 8.83
C VAL A 9 1.26 11.39 7.71
N SER A 10 1.92 11.95 6.71
CA SER A 10 2.51 11.15 5.63
C SER A 10 3.59 10.19 6.12
N ALA A 11 4.34 10.53 7.18
CA ALA A 11 5.30 9.62 7.80
C ALA A 11 4.62 8.37 8.40
N ILE A 12 3.46 8.53 9.02
CA ILE A 12 2.67 7.40 9.54
C ILE A 12 2.24 6.48 8.38
N PHE A 13 1.75 7.06 7.28
CA PHE A 13 1.41 6.29 6.07
C PHE A 13 2.62 5.53 5.51
N LEU A 14 3.80 6.16 5.49
CA LEU A 14 5.04 5.52 5.07
C LEU A 14 5.44 4.35 5.96
N VAL A 15 5.33 4.50 7.28
CA VAL A 15 5.60 3.41 8.22
C VAL A 15 4.62 2.26 7.99
N ALA A 16 3.32 2.54 7.84
CA ALA A 16 2.32 1.53 7.55
C ALA A 16 2.59 0.78 6.23
N LEU A 17 3.12 1.48 5.21
CA LEU A 17 3.53 0.90 3.95
C LEU A 17 4.76 -0.02 4.11
N ILE A 18 5.78 0.42 4.86
CA ILE A 18 6.97 -0.40 5.14
C ILE A 18 6.59 -1.68 5.88
N VAL A 19 5.68 -1.57 6.86
CA VAL A 19 5.17 -2.75 7.58
C VAL A 19 4.39 -3.67 6.63
N ALA A 20 3.62 -3.12 5.68
CA ALA A 20 2.94 -3.94 4.67
C ALA A 20 3.94 -4.71 3.79
N VAL A 21 5.03 -4.07 3.36
CA VAL A 21 6.11 -4.73 2.60
C VAL A 21 6.74 -5.87 3.42
N GLY A 22 7.06 -5.60 4.68
CA GLY A 22 7.61 -6.63 5.59
C GLY A 22 6.65 -7.80 5.81
N ALA A 23 5.35 -7.52 6.01
CA ALA A 23 4.32 -8.53 6.14
C ALA A 23 4.17 -9.37 4.86
N ASN A 24 4.23 -8.74 3.68
CA ASN A 24 4.22 -9.47 2.42
C ASN A 24 5.40 -10.43 2.30
N ILE A 25 6.63 -9.96 2.59
CA ILE A 25 7.83 -10.82 2.58
C ILE A 25 7.66 -11.99 3.54
N PHE A 26 7.17 -11.72 4.76
CA PHE A 26 6.94 -12.77 5.76
C PHE A 26 5.92 -13.81 5.29
N ILE A 27 4.79 -13.39 4.73
CA ILE A 27 3.75 -14.31 4.22
C ILE A 27 4.29 -15.12 3.03
N PHE A 28 5.05 -14.50 2.15
CA PHE A 28 5.72 -15.19 1.03
C PHE A 28 6.68 -16.30 1.50
N LEU A 29 7.38 -16.08 2.62
CA LEU A 29 8.28 -17.07 3.20
C LEU A 29 7.56 -18.15 4.01
N ALA A 30 6.39 -17.82 4.58
CA ALA A 30 5.71 -18.68 5.54
C ALA A 30 4.55 -19.51 4.97
N VAL A 31 3.97 -19.15 3.81
CA VAL A 31 2.73 -19.74 3.31
C VAL A 31 2.92 -20.53 2.02
N GLU A 32 2.38 -21.74 1.98
CA GLU A 32 2.27 -22.56 0.77
C GLU A 32 1.29 -21.95 -0.24
N TYR A 33 1.77 -21.80 -1.49
CA TYR A 33 1.01 -21.35 -2.64
C TYR A 33 -0.17 -22.28 -2.97
N GLY A 34 -1.33 -21.73 -3.30
CA GLY A 34 -2.45 -22.51 -3.85
C GLY A 34 -3.84 -22.09 -3.38
N ARG A 35 -4.85 -22.71 -3.99
CA ARG A 35 -6.27 -22.39 -3.75
C ARG A 35 -6.72 -23.01 -2.42
N LYS A 36 -6.81 -22.20 -1.37
CA LYS A 36 -7.33 -22.63 -0.06
C LYS A 36 -8.85 -22.86 -0.11
N GLY A 37 -9.33 -23.83 0.67
CA GLY A 37 -10.74 -24.21 0.75
C GLY A 37 -11.65 -23.08 1.27
N THR A 38 -12.97 -23.28 1.17
CA THR A 38 -13.98 -22.30 1.62
C THR A 38 -13.94 -22.02 3.12
N GLU A 39 -13.50 -23.00 3.91
CA GLU A 39 -13.35 -22.94 5.37
C GLU A 39 -12.04 -22.25 5.84
N PHE A 40 -11.20 -21.75 4.92
CA PHE A 40 -9.90 -21.18 5.30
C PHE A 40 -10.05 -19.83 5.99
N VAL A 41 -9.49 -19.74 7.21
CA VAL A 41 -9.35 -18.50 7.98
C VAL A 41 -7.89 -18.07 7.96
N GLY A 42 -7.61 -16.89 7.42
CA GLY A 42 -6.26 -16.34 7.31
C GLY A 42 -6.02 -15.58 6.01
N CYS A 43 -4.77 -15.19 5.77
CA CYS A 43 -4.31 -14.54 4.55
C CYS A 43 -3.46 -15.50 3.73
N TYR A 44 -3.72 -15.59 2.44
CA TYR A 44 -2.95 -16.42 1.52
C TYR A 44 -2.57 -15.62 0.27
N ALA A 45 -1.42 -15.95 -0.30
CA ALA A 45 -1.03 -15.48 -1.63
C ALA A 45 -1.85 -16.24 -2.68
N TYR A 46 -2.54 -15.52 -3.54
CA TYR A 46 -3.19 -16.10 -4.72
C TYR A 46 -2.41 -15.71 -5.96
N ASP A 47 -2.29 -16.68 -6.86
CA ASP A 47 -1.64 -16.50 -8.16
C ASP A 47 -2.73 -16.46 -9.23
N ALA A 48 -3.28 -15.28 -9.45
CA ALA A 48 -4.20 -15.03 -10.54
C ALA A 48 -3.65 -13.85 -11.36
N MET A 49 -2.75 -14.17 -12.30
CA MET A 49 -1.98 -13.26 -13.16
C MET A 49 -0.99 -12.29 -12.47
N LEU A 50 -1.21 -11.93 -11.21
CA LEU A 50 -0.33 -11.13 -10.36
C LEU A 50 -0.38 -11.72 -8.95
N VAL A 51 0.78 -11.82 -8.27
CA VAL A 51 0.78 -12.30 -6.89
C VAL A 51 0.12 -11.27 -5.99
N GLY A 52 -1.08 -11.62 -5.52
CA GLY A 52 -1.87 -10.78 -4.62
C GLY A 52 -2.22 -11.53 -3.34
N PHE A 53 -2.61 -10.79 -2.31
CA PHE A 53 -3.01 -11.38 -1.03
C PHE A 53 -4.52 -11.35 -0.89
N LYS A 54 -5.11 -12.41 -0.36
CA LYS A 54 -6.52 -12.44 0.00
C LYS A 54 -6.68 -12.99 1.40
N CYS A 55 -7.38 -12.23 2.24
CA CYS A 55 -7.69 -12.64 3.60
C CYS A 55 -9.17 -13.00 3.73
N LYS A 56 -9.48 -14.09 4.45
CA LYS A 56 -10.84 -14.57 4.70
C LYS A 56 -11.02 -15.05 6.14
N GLY A 57 -12.26 -15.09 6.61
CA GLY A 57 -12.64 -15.74 7.86
C GLY A 57 -12.51 -14.90 9.13
N PHE A 58 -12.22 -13.59 9.04
CA PHE A 58 -12.16 -12.71 10.21
C PHE A 58 -12.67 -11.28 9.91
N THR A 59 -13.16 -10.59 10.94
CA THR A 59 -13.64 -9.22 10.85
C THR A 59 -12.52 -8.27 10.42
N GLY A 60 -12.73 -7.51 9.35
CA GLY A 60 -11.70 -6.62 8.80
C GLY A 60 -10.77 -7.29 7.78
N SER A 61 -11.04 -8.53 7.35
CA SER A 61 -10.23 -9.20 6.32
C SER A 61 -10.09 -8.41 5.03
N SER A 62 -11.12 -7.63 4.64
CA SER A 62 -11.05 -6.74 3.47
C SER A 62 -10.04 -5.60 3.66
N VAL A 63 -9.92 -5.06 4.87
CA VAL A 63 -8.96 -3.98 5.19
C VAL A 63 -7.54 -4.53 5.19
N VAL A 64 -7.32 -5.68 5.83
CA VAL A 64 -6.00 -6.35 5.84
C VAL A 64 -5.60 -6.76 4.43
N THR A 65 -6.55 -7.24 3.62
CA THR A 65 -6.34 -7.53 2.20
C THR A 65 -5.90 -6.27 1.44
N ALA A 66 -6.60 -5.16 1.59
CA ALA A 66 -6.24 -3.91 0.93
C ALA A 66 -4.85 -3.40 1.37
N TRP A 67 -4.56 -3.47 2.68
CA TRP A 67 -3.28 -3.06 3.25
C TRP A 67 -2.11 -3.91 2.73
N LEU A 68 -2.25 -5.23 2.67
CA LEU A 68 -1.23 -6.13 2.11
C LEU A 68 -1.01 -5.91 0.61
N ASN A 69 -2.04 -5.58 -0.16
CA ASN A 69 -1.90 -5.31 -1.60
C ASN A 69 -1.48 -3.87 -1.91
N TRP A 70 -1.43 -2.98 -0.92
CA TRP A 70 -1.09 -1.57 -1.14
C TRP A 70 0.29 -1.37 -1.79
N PRO A 71 1.36 -2.10 -1.42
CA PRO A 71 2.64 -2.04 -2.13
C PRO A 71 2.54 -2.41 -3.62
N LEU A 72 1.72 -3.40 -3.98
CA LEU A 72 1.46 -3.72 -5.39
C LEU A 72 0.78 -2.53 -6.09
N TRP A 73 -0.20 -1.90 -5.44
CA TRP A 73 -0.90 -0.77 -6.04
C TRP A 73 0.03 0.40 -6.36
N LEU A 74 1.08 0.64 -5.56
CA LEU A 74 2.07 1.67 -5.86
C LEU A 74 2.76 1.48 -7.22
N VAL A 75 2.96 0.23 -7.63
CA VAL A 75 3.64 -0.12 -8.88
C VAL A 75 2.64 -0.25 -10.02
N PHE A 76 1.53 -0.96 -9.81
CA PHE A 76 0.59 -1.29 -10.89
C PHE A 76 -0.38 -0.17 -11.23
N THR A 77 -0.85 0.61 -10.25
CA THR A 77 -1.80 1.69 -10.55
C THR A 77 -1.24 2.76 -11.48
N PRO A 78 0.03 3.25 -11.37
CA PRO A 78 0.57 4.19 -12.35
C PRO A 78 0.78 3.54 -13.72
N MET A 79 1.15 2.27 -13.79
CA MET A 79 1.31 1.54 -15.05
C MET A 79 -0.01 1.46 -15.84
N PHE A 80 -1.12 1.25 -15.14
CA PHE A 80 -2.46 1.16 -15.74
C PHE A 80 -3.21 2.50 -15.79
N ALA A 81 -2.64 3.59 -15.29
CA ALA A 81 -3.31 4.88 -15.18
C ALA A 81 -3.74 5.45 -16.54
N LEU A 82 -2.97 5.19 -17.60
CA LEU A 82 -3.29 5.64 -18.96
C LEU A 82 -4.45 4.88 -19.61
N PHE A 83 -4.77 3.69 -19.10
CA PHE A 83 -5.77 2.80 -19.70
C PHE A 83 -7.12 2.84 -18.98
N SER A 84 -7.19 3.42 -17.79
CA SER A 84 -8.44 3.48 -17.01
C SER A 84 -8.48 4.69 -16.08
N LEU A 85 -9.56 5.46 -16.14
CA LEU A 85 -9.80 6.56 -15.20
C LEU A 85 -9.82 6.07 -13.73
N ARG A 86 -10.30 4.86 -13.48
CA ARG A 86 -10.28 4.27 -12.12
C ARG A 86 -8.85 4.01 -11.66
N ALA A 87 -8.00 3.48 -12.54
CA ALA A 87 -6.58 3.27 -12.24
C ALA A 87 -5.85 4.60 -12.02
N PHE A 88 -6.17 5.63 -12.80
CA PHE A 88 -5.64 6.97 -12.64
C PHE A 88 -5.98 7.59 -11.27
N LEU A 89 -7.25 7.54 -10.87
CA LEU A 89 -7.69 8.03 -9.56
C LEU A 89 -7.03 7.25 -8.41
N MET A 90 -6.93 5.93 -8.55
CA MET A 90 -6.22 5.10 -7.57
C MET A 90 -4.73 5.42 -7.51
N ALA A 91 -4.09 5.68 -8.66
CA ALA A 91 -2.68 6.06 -8.70
C ALA A 91 -2.43 7.36 -7.92
N ILE A 92 -3.28 8.38 -8.12
CA ILE A 92 -3.19 9.63 -7.35
C ILE A 92 -3.36 9.34 -5.85
N LEU A 93 -4.38 8.58 -5.47
CA LEU A 93 -4.70 8.33 -4.07
C LEU A 93 -3.58 7.55 -3.35
N VAL A 94 -3.02 6.54 -4.03
CA VAL A 94 -1.96 5.68 -3.50
C VAL A 94 -0.62 6.41 -3.44
N TRP A 95 -0.33 7.30 -4.39
CA TRP A 95 0.92 8.08 -4.42
C TRP A 95 0.86 9.39 -3.62
N ALA A 96 -0.32 9.94 -3.34
CA ALA A 96 -0.47 11.22 -2.65
C ALA A 96 0.32 11.30 -1.33
N PRO A 97 0.30 10.29 -0.42
CA PRO A 97 1.05 10.37 0.83
C PRO A 97 2.56 10.49 0.61
N LEU A 98 3.11 9.79 -0.40
CA LEU A 98 4.52 9.83 -0.78
C LEU A 98 4.92 11.20 -1.32
N VAL A 99 4.16 11.70 -2.29
CA VAL A 99 4.42 13.01 -2.91
C VAL A 99 4.34 14.13 -1.87
N VAL A 100 3.31 14.10 -1.02
CA VAL A 100 3.13 15.07 0.06
C VAL A 100 4.29 15.01 1.06
N PHE A 101 4.78 13.81 1.41
CA PHE A 101 5.94 13.67 2.29
C PHE A 101 7.16 14.35 1.68
N VAL A 102 7.52 14.01 0.43
CA VAL A 102 8.68 14.56 -0.27
C VAL A 102 8.59 16.09 -0.37
N VAL A 103 7.44 16.60 -0.82
CA VAL A 103 7.21 18.05 -0.95
C VAL A 103 7.30 18.75 0.41
N SER A 104 6.74 18.16 1.46
CA SER A 104 6.80 18.74 2.81
C SER A 104 8.24 18.82 3.34
N VAL A 105 9.06 17.79 3.11
CA VAL A 105 10.47 17.76 3.50
C VAL A 105 11.28 18.81 2.74
N ILE A 106 11.09 18.93 1.42
CA ILE A 106 11.78 19.92 0.59
C ILE A 106 11.43 21.34 1.03
N LYS A 107 10.14 21.61 1.27
CA LYS A 107 9.69 22.94 1.70
C LYS A 107 10.21 23.32 3.08
N LEU A 108 10.14 22.42 4.05
CA LEU A 108 10.65 22.68 5.40
C LEU A 108 12.16 22.97 5.37
N ARG A 109 12.94 22.19 4.61
CA ARG A 109 14.38 22.42 4.46
C ARG A 109 14.68 23.78 3.80
N ARG A 110 13.89 24.19 2.80
CA ARG A 110 14.06 25.51 2.15
C ARG A 110 13.76 26.66 3.12
N GLN A 111 12.79 26.51 4.02
CA GLN A 111 12.47 27.53 5.03
C GLN A 111 13.53 27.64 6.14
N GLU A 112 14.26 26.56 6.42
CA GLU A 112 15.35 26.57 7.40
C GLU A 112 16.63 27.24 6.86
N ASN A 113 16.83 27.19 5.53
CA ASN A 113 18.00 27.76 4.85
C ASN A 113 17.82 29.22 4.36
N ALA A 114 16.65 29.82 4.60
CA ALA A 114 16.29 31.17 4.16
C ALA A 114 16.19 32.10 5.37
#